data_AF-A0A7K2MNS0-F1
#
_entry.id   AF-A0A7K2MNS0-F1
#
_cell.length_a   1.000
_cell.length_b   1.000
_cell.length_c   1.000
_cell.angle_alpha   90.00
_cell.angle_beta   90.00
_cell.angle_gamma   90.00
#
_symmetry.space_group_name_H-M   'P 1'
#
loop_
_entity.id
_entity.type
_entity.pdbx_description
1 polymer ?
#
loop_
_entity_poly.entity_id
_entity_poly.type
_entity_poly.pdbx_seq_one_letter_code
_entity_poly.pdbx_strand_id
1 'polypeptide(L)'
;MKDTVKYAFSGVFGVAFGVVFAMMTDNAKNFYLPGMLYTLGLALAYIVTSLAGVPLIGLILGPVFKENLSWRTRNPGRKKAYTKASYAWGFILLAKSAILFPLYWWADTEQLGWVLVTLKIPPFLLAVWLTWVFLAKAPAPIDVFAEMEAAEKAEKAEKAERERREQEAAGTLPPGSSEGDGEAADLRGGRHRKA
;
A
#
# COMPACT_ATOMS: atom_id res chain seq x y z
N MET A 1 -23.71 -15.61 3.09
CA MET A 1 -23.58 -16.77 4.02
C MET A 1 -22.30 -17.58 3.80
N LYS A 2 -21.80 -17.79 2.58
CA LYS A 2 -20.55 -18.55 2.34
C LYS A 2 -19.29 -17.87 2.92
N ASP A 3 -19.26 -16.55 3.02
CA ASP A 3 -18.11 -15.81 3.57
C ASP A 3 -18.08 -15.82 5.11
N THR A 4 -19.24 -15.76 5.77
CA THR A 4 -19.37 -15.83 7.24
C THR A 4 -18.80 -17.14 7.80
N VAL A 5 -19.02 -18.24 7.09
CA VAL A 5 -18.55 -19.58 7.49
C VAL A 5 -17.01 -19.66 7.41
N LYS A 6 -16.38 -19.06 6.40
CA LYS A 6 -14.91 -19.02 6.26
C LYS A 6 -14.23 -18.28 7.41
N TYR A 7 -14.81 -17.18 7.90
CA TYR A 7 -14.27 -16.46 9.06
C TYR A 7 -14.49 -17.20 10.38
N ALA A 8 -15.64 -17.85 10.55
CA ALA A 8 -15.93 -18.67 11.75
C ALA A 8 -14.97 -19.86 11.89
N PHE A 9 -14.55 -20.47 10.77
CA PHE A 9 -13.58 -21.57 10.81
C PHE A 9 -12.23 -21.15 11.37
N SER A 10 -11.74 -19.95 11.06
CA SER A 10 -10.43 -19.48 11.56
C SER A 10 -10.34 -19.44 13.09
N GLY A 11 -11.45 -19.10 13.77
CA GLY A 11 -11.53 -19.11 15.23
C GLY A 11 -11.53 -20.52 15.81
N VAL A 12 -12.31 -21.43 15.22
CA VAL A 12 -12.37 -22.84 15.65
C VAL A 12 -11.02 -23.53 15.47
N PHE A 13 -10.31 -23.25 14.37
CA PHE A 13 -8.96 -23.75 14.14
C PHE A 13 -7.96 -23.27 15.21
N GLY A 14 -8.02 -22.00 15.59
CA GLY A 14 -7.16 -21.46 16.66
C GLY A 14 -7.41 -22.12 18.02
N VAL A 15 -8.68 -22.34 18.37
CA VAL A 15 -9.06 -23.05 19.60
C VAL A 15 -8.61 -24.51 19.55
N ALA A 16 -8.87 -25.21 18.43
CA ALA A 16 -8.46 -26.60 18.25
C ALA A 16 -6.94 -26.77 18.39
N PHE A 17 -6.14 -25.86 17.83
CA PHE A 17 -4.69 -25.88 17.97
C PHE A 17 -4.26 -25.72 19.44
N GLY A 18 -4.88 -24.80 20.18
CA GLY A 18 -4.63 -24.63 21.62
C GLY A 18 -4.99 -25.87 22.43
N VAL A 19 -6.13 -26.50 22.13
CA VAL A 19 -6.59 -27.73 22.80
C VAL A 19 -5.64 -28.90 22.52
N VAL A 20 -5.21 -29.10 21.27
CA VAL A 20 -4.23 -30.14 20.91
C VAL A 20 -2.92 -29.94 21.66
N PHE A 21 -2.42 -28.70 21.72
CA PHE A 21 -1.17 -28.41 22.42
C PHE A 21 -1.27 -28.66 23.93
N ALA A 22 -2.41 -28.35 24.55
CA ALA A 22 -2.68 -28.65 25.95
C ALA A 22 -2.76 -30.17 26.21
N MET A 23 -3.45 -30.92 25.33
CA MET A 23 -3.56 -32.38 25.45
C MET A 23 -2.21 -33.08 25.27
N MET A 24 -1.35 -32.60 24.38
CA MET A 24 -0.01 -33.17 24.17
C MET A 24 0.93 -33.01 25.37
N THR A 25 0.66 -32.04 26.24
CA THR A 25 1.56 -31.67 27.35
C THR A 25 0.99 -31.97 28.73
N ASP A 26 -0.19 -32.60 28.79
CA ASP A 26 -0.93 -32.98 30.01
C ASP A 26 -1.03 -31.84 31.06
N ASN A 27 -1.09 -30.60 30.57
CA ASN A 27 -1.12 -29.41 31.42
C ASN A 27 -1.98 -28.32 30.79
N ALA A 28 -3.08 -27.97 31.46
CA ALA A 28 -4.06 -26.99 30.99
C ALA A 28 -3.45 -25.59 30.73
N LYS A 29 -2.38 -25.21 31.43
CA LYS A 29 -1.71 -23.91 31.20
C LYS A 29 -1.15 -23.81 29.78
N ASN A 30 -0.74 -24.92 29.17
CA ASN A 30 -0.16 -24.92 27.83
C ASN A 30 -1.13 -24.54 26.72
N PHE A 31 -2.44 -24.49 27.01
CA PHE A 31 -3.43 -23.88 26.12
C PHE A 31 -3.08 -22.42 25.75
N TYR A 32 -2.46 -21.67 26.68
CA TYR A 32 -2.15 -20.25 26.48
C TYR A 32 -0.82 -20.00 25.77
N LEU A 33 0.09 -20.99 25.78
CA LEU A 33 1.46 -20.84 25.32
C LEU A 33 1.59 -20.52 23.82
N PRO A 34 0.83 -21.18 22.91
CA PRO A 34 0.87 -20.84 21.48
C PRO A 34 0.50 -19.37 21.22
N GLY A 35 -0.53 -18.86 21.89
CA GLY A 35 -0.97 -17.46 21.74
C GLY A 35 0.05 -16.45 22.31
N MET A 36 0.71 -16.80 23.41
CA MET A 36 1.78 -16.00 24.00
C MET A 36 3.00 -15.94 23.09
N LEU A 37 3.44 -17.08 22.56
CA LEU A 37 4.55 -17.17 21.61
C LEU A 37 4.24 -16.43 20.31
N TYR A 38 3.02 -16.54 19.79
CA TYR A 38 2.58 -15.75 18.63
C TYR A 38 2.67 -14.25 18.90
N THR A 39 2.18 -13.79 20.06
CA THR A 39 2.22 -12.36 20.42
C THR A 39 3.66 -11.86 20.57
N LEU A 40 4.54 -12.65 21.18
CA LEU A 40 5.96 -12.32 21.31
C LEU A 40 6.65 -12.29 19.93
N GLY A 41 6.40 -13.30 19.10
CA GLY A 41 6.91 -13.35 17.73
C GLY A 41 6.44 -12.15 16.90
N LEU A 42 5.18 -11.75 17.05
CA LEU A 42 4.64 -10.56 16.40
C LEU A 42 5.29 -9.27 16.90
N ALA A 43 5.52 -9.15 18.22
CA ALA A 43 6.22 -8.01 18.81
C ALA A 43 7.64 -7.87 18.23
N LEU A 44 8.38 -8.97 18.20
CA LEU A 44 9.72 -9.01 17.61
C LEU A 44 9.70 -8.73 16.12
N ALA A 45 8.73 -9.27 15.38
CA ALA A 45 8.57 -8.99 13.96
C ALA A 45 8.38 -7.49 13.72
N TYR A 46 7.51 -6.81 14.47
CA TYR A 46 7.33 -5.36 14.38
C TYR A 46 8.62 -4.59 14.61
N ILE A 47 9.43 -4.99 15.60
CA ILE A 47 10.70 -4.32 15.93
C ILE A 47 11.76 -4.60 14.87
N VAL A 48 12.00 -5.87 14.54
CA VAL A 48 13.06 -6.31 13.61
C VAL A 48 12.80 -5.80 12.20
N THR A 49 11.55 -5.85 11.72
CA THR A 49 11.21 -5.32 10.39
C THR A 49 11.37 -3.80 10.32
N SER A 50 11.05 -3.09 11.41
CA SER A 50 11.29 -1.64 11.52
C SER A 50 12.78 -1.31 11.53
N LEU A 51 13.60 -2.11 12.22
CA LEU A 51 15.06 -1.99 12.21
C LEU A 51 15.65 -2.27 10.82
N ALA A 52 15.10 -3.25 10.09
CA ALA A 52 15.45 -3.54 8.70
C ALA A 52 14.96 -2.47 7.70
N GLY A 53 14.28 -1.43 8.16
CA GLY A 53 13.79 -0.33 7.33
C GLY A 53 12.52 -0.65 6.53
N VAL A 54 11.85 -1.76 6.86
CA VAL A 54 10.60 -2.26 6.27
C VAL A 54 9.51 -2.39 7.33
N PRO A 55 9.08 -1.27 7.96
CA PRO A 55 8.08 -1.33 9.03
C PRO A 55 6.82 -2.09 8.61
N LEU A 56 6.43 -3.08 9.41
CA LEU A 56 5.24 -3.92 9.21
C LEU A 56 3.96 -3.10 9.01
N ILE A 57 3.77 -2.01 9.77
CA ILE A 57 2.63 -1.11 9.59
C ILE A 57 2.63 -0.50 8.18
N GLY A 58 3.79 -0.18 7.60
CA GLY A 58 3.88 0.34 6.23
C GLY A 58 3.53 -0.70 5.17
N LEU A 59 3.82 -1.99 5.42
CA LEU A 59 3.42 -3.09 4.54
C LEU A 59 1.91 -3.35 4.59
N ILE A 60 1.30 -3.18 5.77
CA ILE A 60 -0.15 -3.36 5.96
C ILE A 60 -0.91 -2.14 5.42
N LEU A 61 -0.48 -0.92 5.75
CA LEU A 61 -1.19 0.31 5.41
C LEU A 61 -0.87 0.85 4.01
N GLY A 62 0.28 0.50 3.43
CA GLY A 62 0.65 0.91 2.08
C GLY A 62 -0.41 0.53 1.03
N PRO A 63 -0.86 -0.73 0.97
CA PRO A 63 -1.97 -1.14 0.11
C PRO A 63 -3.30 -0.45 0.47
N VAL A 64 -3.58 -0.27 1.76
CA VAL A 64 -4.82 0.36 2.25
C VAL A 64 -4.94 1.81 1.78
N PHE A 65 -3.84 2.56 1.75
CA PHE A 65 -3.81 3.94 1.27
C PHE A 65 -3.49 4.09 -0.22
N LYS A 66 -3.54 2.99 -1.00
CA LYS A 66 -3.28 2.99 -2.47
C LYS A 66 -1.89 3.48 -2.91
N GLU A 67 -0.98 3.58 -1.95
CA GLU A 67 0.38 4.07 -2.12
C GLU A 67 1.39 2.91 -2.24
N ASN A 68 0.98 1.68 -1.90
CA ASN A 68 1.77 0.46 -1.93
C ASN A 68 3.14 0.62 -1.22
N LEU A 69 4.27 0.52 -1.94
CA LEU A 69 5.62 0.71 -1.37
C LEU A 69 6.20 2.11 -1.62
N SER A 70 5.44 3.03 -2.23
CA SER A 70 5.93 4.38 -2.56
C SER A 70 6.31 5.22 -1.33
N TRP A 71 5.75 4.90 -0.15
CA TRP A 71 6.15 5.52 1.12
C TRP A 71 7.63 5.30 1.44
N ARG A 72 8.28 4.26 0.90
CA ARG A 72 9.71 4.01 1.13
C ARG A 72 10.61 4.96 0.36
N THR A 73 10.21 5.33 -0.85
CA THR A 73 11.07 6.01 -1.83
C THR A 73 10.69 7.48 -2.01
N ARG A 74 9.38 7.79 -2.03
CA ARG A 74 8.86 9.11 -2.38
C ARG A 74 8.46 9.98 -1.18
N ASN A 75 8.20 9.38 -0.02
CA ASN A 75 7.73 10.12 1.16
C ASN A 75 8.47 9.73 2.46
N PRO A 76 9.62 10.37 2.76
CA PRO A 76 10.41 10.06 3.95
C PRO A 76 9.67 10.38 5.25
N GLY A 77 8.73 11.33 5.24
CA GLY A 77 7.90 11.66 6.40
C GLY A 77 6.96 10.53 6.78
N ARG A 78 6.32 9.89 5.79
CA ARG A 78 5.40 8.78 6.02
C ARG A 78 6.12 7.48 6.40
N LYS A 79 7.30 7.23 5.82
CA LYS A 79 8.20 6.16 6.29
C LYS A 79 8.51 6.28 7.78
N LYS A 80 8.82 7.49 8.26
CA LYS A 80 9.06 7.76 9.69
C LYS A 80 7.82 7.51 10.54
N ALA A 81 6.63 7.91 10.08
CA ALA A 81 5.38 7.65 10.77
C ALA A 81 5.07 6.14 10.90
N TYR A 82 5.21 5.38 9.81
CA TYR A 82 5.02 3.91 9.83
C TYR A 82 6.05 3.19 10.69
N THR A 83 7.29 3.69 10.71
CA THR A 83 8.35 3.17 11.58
C THR A 83 8.02 3.41 13.05
N LYS A 84 7.59 4.62 13.42
CA LYS A 84 7.16 4.94 14.80
C LYS A 84 5.96 4.10 15.22
N ALA A 85 4.96 3.96 14.35
CA ALA A 85 3.79 3.12 14.61
C ALA A 85 4.19 1.66 14.80
N SER A 86 5.06 1.12 13.95
CA SER A 86 5.53 -0.27 14.07
C SER A 86 6.32 -0.49 15.37
N TYR A 87 7.18 0.44 15.77
CA TYR A 87 7.84 0.37 17.08
C TYR A 87 6.85 0.44 18.25
N ALA A 88 5.85 1.32 18.18
CA ALA A 88 4.83 1.40 19.23
C ALA A 88 4.09 0.07 19.38
N TRP A 89 3.67 -0.54 18.27
CA TRP A 89 3.08 -1.90 18.28
C TRP A 89 4.03 -2.93 18.86
N GLY A 90 5.29 -2.94 18.39
CA GLY A 90 6.33 -3.84 18.88
C GLY A 90 6.54 -3.73 20.38
N PHE A 91 6.76 -2.53 20.92
CA PHE A 91 7.01 -2.31 22.34
C PHE A 91 5.79 -2.59 23.22
N ILE A 92 4.58 -2.24 22.77
CA ILE A 92 3.35 -2.53 23.52
C ILE A 92 3.14 -4.05 23.63
N LEU A 93 3.30 -4.77 22.52
CA LEU A 93 3.16 -6.23 22.51
C LEU A 93 4.31 -6.93 23.26
N LEU A 94 5.51 -6.35 23.23
CA LEU A 94 6.66 -6.85 23.99
C LEU A 94 6.45 -6.64 25.50
N ALA A 95 6.01 -5.45 25.93
CA ALA A 95 5.70 -5.16 27.32
C ALA A 95 4.58 -6.07 27.84
N LYS A 96 3.53 -6.26 27.04
CA LYS A 96 2.48 -7.25 27.31
C LYS A 96 3.08 -8.65 27.53
N SER A 97 3.94 -9.11 26.63
CA SER A 97 4.59 -10.42 26.73
C SER A 97 5.49 -10.50 27.97
N ALA A 98 6.24 -9.45 28.28
CA ALA A 98 7.09 -9.37 29.47
C ALA A 98 6.30 -9.47 30.79
N ILE A 99 5.02 -9.09 30.79
CA ILE A 99 4.11 -9.28 31.93
C ILE A 99 3.52 -10.70 31.93
N LEU A 100 3.09 -11.19 30.77
CA LEU A 100 2.42 -12.50 30.64
C LEU A 100 3.34 -13.69 30.91
N PHE A 101 4.60 -13.64 30.46
CA PHE A 101 5.53 -14.77 30.60
C PHE A 101 5.88 -15.10 32.06
N PRO A 102 6.24 -14.13 32.92
CA PRO A 102 6.42 -14.38 34.36
C PRO A 102 5.11 -14.86 35.02
N LEU A 103 3.98 -14.26 34.65
CA LEU A 103 2.68 -14.63 35.20
C LEU A 103 2.29 -16.07 34.84
N TYR A 104 2.68 -16.55 33.65
CA TYR A 104 2.48 -17.94 33.24
C TYR A 104 3.19 -18.94 34.17
N TRP A 105 4.37 -18.60 34.68
CA TRP A 105 5.11 -19.45 35.62
C TRP A 105 4.56 -19.40 37.04
N TRP A 106 4.04 -18.24 37.48
CA TRP A 106 3.69 -18.01 38.89
C TRP A 106 2.19 -17.99 39.22
N ALA A 107 1.30 -17.75 38.26
CA ALA A 107 -0.13 -17.64 38.51
C ALA A 107 -0.90 -18.92 38.19
N ASP A 108 -2.06 -19.11 38.84
CA ASP A 108 -3.00 -20.19 38.56
C ASP A 108 -3.68 -20.01 37.20
N THR A 109 -4.13 -21.13 36.62
CA THR A 109 -4.73 -21.17 35.26
C THR A 109 -5.93 -20.23 35.11
N GLU A 110 -6.79 -20.14 36.13
CA GLU A 110 -7.97 -19.26 36.12
C GLU A 110 -7.60 -17.77 36.16
N GLN A 111 -6.63 -17.40 37.00
CA GLN A 111 -6.12 -16.03 37.09
C GLN A 111 -5.46 -15.62 35.76
N LEU A 112 -4.73 -16.54 35.13
CA LEU A 112 -4.12 -16.32 33.83
C LEU A 112 -5.16 -16.02 32.75
N GLY A 113 -6.28 -16.75 32.75
CA GLY A 113 -7.38 -16.57 31.81
C GLY A 113 -7.97 -15.15 31.83
N TRP A 114 -8.30 -14.64 33.03
CA TRP A 114 -8.85 -13.29 33.18
C TRP A 114 -7.84 -12.20 32.81
N VAL A 115 -6.60 -12.33 33.27
CA VAL A 115 -5.54 -11.36 32.93
C VAL A 115 -5.29 -11.35 31.42
N LEU A 116 -5.30 -12.52 30.78
CA LEU A 116 -5.16 -12.63 29.32
C LEU A 116 -6.28 -11.95 28.55
N VAL A 117 -7.51 -11.94 29.05
CA VAL A 117 -8.65 -11.26 28.40
C VAL A 117 -8.54 -9.77 28.63
N THR A 118 -8.38 -9.35 29.89
CA THR A 118 -8.27 -7.93 30.26
C THR A 118 -7.09 -7.26 29.57
N LEU A 119 -5.95 -7.94 29.46
CA LEU A 119 -4.75 -7.37 28.85
C LEU A 119 -4.75 -7.45 27.31
N LYS A 120 -5.85 -7.82 26.64
CA LYS A 120 -5.95 -7.73 25.17
C LYS A 120 -6.38 -6.33 24.73
N ILE A 121 -7.48 -5.84 25.29
CA ILE A 121 -8.15 -4.65 24.78
C ILE A 121 -7.35 -3.36 25.04
N PRO A 122 -6.86 -3.07 26.27
CA PRO A 122 -6.17 -1.81 26.53
C PRO A 122 -4.87 -1.62 25.72
N PRO A 123 -3.97 -2.62 25.64
CA PRO A 123 -2.77 -2.50 24.79
C PRO A 123 -3.12 -2.32 23.31
N PHE A 124 -4.15 -3.02 22.82
CA PHE A 124 -4.59 -2.89 21.44
C PHE A 124 -5.13 -1.50 21.13
N LEU A 125 -6.00 -0.96 21.99
CA LEU A 125 -6.52 0.40 21.85
C LEU A 125 -5.41 1.45 21.88
N LEU A 126 -4.44 1.29 22.79
CA LEU A 126 -3.29 2.18 22.87
C LEU A 126 -2.47 2.13 21.56
N ALA A 127 -2.24 0.95 21.01
CA ALA A 127 -1.50 0.79 19.77
C ALA A 127 -2.22 1.41 18.56
N VAL A 128 -3.55 1.24 18.47
CA VAL A 128 -4.38 1.87 17.42
C VAL A 128 -4.38 3.39 17.57
N TRP A 129 -4.55 3.90 18.80
CA TRP A 129 -4.52 5.33 19.09
C TRP A 129 -3.17 5.95 18.73
N LEU A 130 -2.05 5.31 19.09
CA LEU A 130 -0.71 5.77 18.70
C LEU A 130 -0.50 5.74 17.18
N THR A 131 -0.96 4.69 16.50
CA THR A 131 -0.95 4.65 15.03
C THR A 131 -1.68 5.86 14.47
N TRP A 132 -2.87 6.19 14.97
CA TRP A 132 -3.61 7.35 14.53
C TRP A 132 -2.85 8.66 14.79
N VAL A 133 -2.28 8.85 15.98
CA VAL A 133 -1.48 10.05 16.32
C VAL A 133 -0.27 10.21 15.41
N PHE A 134 0.40 9.12 15.04
CA PHE A 134 1.55 9.18 14.14
C PHE A 134 1.15 9.44 12.69
N LEU A 135 0.05 8.84 12.22
CA LEU A 135 -0.46 9.01 10.87
C LEU A 135 -1.09 10.38 10.65
N ALA A 136 -1.81 10.92 11.64
CA ALA A 136 -2.41 12.25 11.56
C ALA A 136 -1.35 13.37 11.39
N LYS A 137 -0.10 13.11 11.81
CA LYS A 137 1.04 14.02 11.64
C LYS A 137 1.85 13.72 10.37
N ALA A 138 1.50 12.68 9.61
CA ALA A 138 2.23 12.26 8.43
C ALA A 138 1.75 13.04 7.18
N PRO A 139 2.62 13.23 6.18
CA PRO A 139 2.21 13.83 4.91
C PRO A 139 1.25 12.92 4.15
N ALA A 140 0.37 13.50 3.33
CA ALA A 140 -0.72 12.80 2.66
C ALA A 140 -0.24 11.58 1.82
N PRO A 141 -1.05 10.52 1.74
CA PRO A 141 -0.96 9.46 0.72
C PRO A 141 -0.66 10.01 -0.67
N ILE A 142 0.28 9.36 -1.37
CA ILE A 142 0.46 9.58 -2.82
C ILE A 142 -0.29 8.42 -3.46
N ASP A 143 -1.39 8.71 -4.16
CA ASP A 143 -2.14 7.69 -4.86
C ASP A 143 -1.39 7.33 -6.16
N VAL A 144 -0.60 6.26 -6.09
CA VAL A 144 0.22 5.79 -7.20
C VAL A 144 -0.66 5.30 -8.35
N PHE A 145 -1.85 4.78 -8.06
CA PHE A 145 -2.77 4.33 -9.10
C PHE A 145 -3.33 5.52 -9.89
N ALA A 146 -3.66 6.62 -9.21
CA ALA A 146 -4.09 7.84 -9.87
C ALA A 146 -3.00 8.46 -10.78
N GLU A 147 -1.74 8.44 -10.33
CA GLU A 147 -0.61 8.91 -11.16
C GLU A 147 -0.40 8.05 -12.40
N MET A 148 -0.48 6.72 -12.27
CA MET A 148 -0.34 5.80 -13.42
C MET A 148 -1.47 6.00 -14.44
N GLU A 149 -2.71 6.18 -13.96
CA GLU A 149 -3.86 6.44 -14.84
C GLU A 149 -3.72 7.77 -15.60
N ALA A 150 -3.18 8.81 -14.95
CA ALA A 150 -2.91 10.10 -15.59
C ALA A 150 -1.79 9.99 -16.64
N ALA A 151 -0.72 9.26 -16.35
CA ALA A 151 0.37 9.03 -17.29
C ALA A 151 -0.09 8.22 -18.53
N GLU A 152 -0.91 7.19 -18.32
CA GLU A 152 -1.47 6.40 -19.43
C GLU A 152 -2.42 7.24 -20.30
N LYS A 153 -3.23 8.13 -19.71
CA LYS A 153 -4.08 9.07 -20.45
C LYS A 153 -3.25 10.05 -21.27
N ALA A 154 -2.16 10.58 -20.72
CA ALA A 154 -1.25 11.46 -21.43
C ALA A 154 -0.59 10.74 -22.61
N GLU A 155 -0.07 9.52 -22.41
CA GLU A 155 0.53 8.72 -23.47
C GLU A 155 -0.48 8.38 -24.58
N LYS A 156 -1.72 8.05 -24.20
CA LYS A 156 -2.81 7.82 -25.17
C LYS A 156 -3.17 9.09 -25.95
N ALA A 157 -3.18 10.25 -25.30
CA ALA A 157 -3.43 11.53 -25.95
C ALA A 157 -2.30 11.89 -26.94
N GLU A 158 -1.04 11.71 -26.54
CA GLU A 158 0.12 11.90 -27.42
C GLU A 158 0.12 10.93 -28.59
N LYS A 159 -0.20 9.64 -28.37
CA LYS A 159 -0.35 8.65 -29.44
C LYS A 159 -1.47 9.02 -30.40
N ALA A 160 -2.64 9.40 -29.89
CA ALA A 160 -3.76 9.84 -30.72
C ALA A 160 -3.43 11.12 -31.51
N GLU A 161 -2.67 12.05 -30.93
CA GLU A 161 -2.22 13.26 -31.61
C GLU A 161 -1.17 12.93 -32.68
N ARG A 162 -0.23 12.02 -32.39
CA ARG A 162 0.78 11.54 -33.35
C ARG A 162 0.12 10.82 -34.52
N GLU A 163 -0.86 9.95 -34.25
CA GLU A 163 -1.67 9.27 -35.27
C GLU A 163 -2.48 10.28 -36.11
N ARG A 164 -3.07 11.31 -35.49
CA ARG A 164 -3.75 12.41 -36.22
C ARG A 164 -2.77 13.16 -37.13
N ARG A 165 -1.60 13.56 -36.63
CA ARG A 165 -0.57 14.26 -37.42
C ARG A 165 -0.04 13.40 -38.56
N GLU A 166 0.14 12.10 -38.34
CA GLU A 166 0.53 11.14 -39.39
C GLU A 166 -0.57 10.98 -40.45
N GLN A 167 -1.86 10.95 -40.05
CA GLN A 167 -2.99 10.93 -40.98
C GLN A 167 -3.13 12.24 -41.77
N GLU A 168 -2.94 13.40 -41.13
CA GLU A 168 -2.94 14.71 -41.80
C GLU A 168 -1.77 14.84 -42.79
N ALA A 169 -0.58 14.37 -42.41
CA ALA A 169 0.59 14.33 -43.30
C ALA A 169 0.40 13.36 -44.47
N ALA A 170 -0.21 12.19 -44.24
CA ALA A 170 -0.51 11.21 -45.28
C ALA A 170 -1.67 11.64 -46.21
N GLY A 171 -2.56 12.51 -45.72
CA GLY A 171 -3.68 13.07 -46.49
C GLY A 171 -3.32 14.24 -47.40
N THR A 172 -2.07 14.74 -47.37
CA THR A 172 -1.64 15.93 -48.11
C THR A 172 -0.60 15.60 -49.19
N LEU A 173 -1.04 15.00 -50.31
CA LEU A 173 -0.34 15.10 -51.60
C LEU A 173 -1.02 16.22 -52.40
N PRO A 174 -0.34 17.32 -52.78
CA PRO A 174 -0.92 18.26 -53.73
C PRO A 174 -1.07 17.54 -55.08
N PRO A 175 -2.18 17.72 -55.83
CA PRO A 175 -2.21 17.27 -57.22
C PRO A 175 -1.08 17.98 -57.95
N GLY A 176 -0.16 17.18 -58.47
CA GLY A 176 1.03 17.65 -59.17
C GLY A 176 0.67 18.62 -60.28
N SER A 177 1.32 19.77 -60.23
CA SER A 177 1.56 20.66 -61.36
C SER A 177 2.37 19.91 -62.42
N SER A 178 1.73 19.49 -63.50
CA SER A 178 2.39 19.11 -64.74
C SER A 178 1.75 19.88 -65.89
N GLU A 179 2.33 21.03 -66.23
CA GLU A 179 2.49 21.49 -67.61
C GLU A 179 3.42 22.70 -67.59
N GLY A 180 4.67 22.43 -67.98
CA GLY A 180 5.67 23.44 -68.28
C GLY A 180 5.63 23.85 -69.76
N ASP A 181 6.19 25.03 -69.98
CA ASP A 181 6.99 25.45 -71.13
C ASP A 181 6.31 26.21 -72.29
N GLY A 182 6.90 27.37 -72.58
CA GLY A 182 6.57 28.36 -73.60
C GLY A 182 6.90 29.78 -73.10
N GLU A 183 8.12 30.07 -72.67
CA GLU A 183 9.24 30.55 -73.52
C GLU A 183 8.91 31.86 -74.29
N ALA A 184 9.57 32.92 -73.83
CA ALA A 184 10.09 34.08 -74.56
C ALA A 184 9.16 35.10 -75.26
N ALA A 185 9.25 36.32 -74.73
CA ALA A 185 9.61 37.55 -75.46
C ALA A 185 8.80 37.92 -76.72
N ASP A 186 7.98 38.97 -76.60
CA ASP A 186 8.23 40.12 -77.47
C ASP A 186 7.84 41.43 -76.76
N LEU A 187 8.75 42.38 -76.89
CA LEU A 187 8.57 43.76 -76.54
C LEU A 187 7.62 44.40 -77.56
N ARG A 188 7.18 45.62 -77.23
CA ARG A 188 6.89 46.72 -78.18
C ARG A 188 5.43 46.93 -78.60
N GLY A 189 4.90 48.05 -78.09
CA GLY A 189 3.88 48.87 -78.75
C GLY A 189 2.43 48.51 -78.37
N GLY A 190 1.56 49.43 -78.01
CA GLY A 190 1.61 50.88 -78.06
C GLY A 190 0.36 51.45 -77.38
N ARG A 191 0.44 52.75 -77.10
CA ARG A 191 -0.70 53.59 -76.71
C ARG A 191 -1.87 53.40 -77.68
N HIS A 192 -3.11 53.46 -77.19
CA HIS A 192 -4.25 54.26 -77.69
C HIS A 192 -5.55 53.67 -77.11
N ARG A 193 -6.25 54.34 -76.18
CA ARG A 193 -7.30 55.38 -76.35
C ARG A 193 -8.65 54.84 -76.87
N LYS A 194 -9.71 55.20 -76.12
CA LYS A 194 -11.15 55.30 -76.46
C LYS A 194 -11.90 53.97 -76.56
N ALA A 195 -13.16 53.84 -76.14
CA ALA A 195 -14.16 54.74 -75.56
C ALA A 195 -15.11 53.90 -74.69
#